data_AF-A0A956TH50-F1
#
_entry.id   AF-A0A956TH50-F1
#
_cell.length_a   1.000
_cell.length_b   1.000
_cell.length_c   1.000
_cell.angle_alpha   90.00
_cell.angle_beta   90.00
_cell.angle_gamma   90.00
#
_symmetry.space_group_name_H-M   'P 1'
#
loop_
_entity.id
_entity.type
_entity.pdbx_description
1 polymer ?
#
loop_
_entity_poly.entity_id
_entity_poly.type
_entity_poly.pdbx_seq_one_letter_code
_entity_poly.pdbx_strand_id
1 'polypeptide(L)'
;QAMAVAFGGEVVRADNLVHGKTSRVYHDGLNLFAGLSNPFVATRYHSLVVREESLPKELVVTAWTSDGEIMGLRHRELPLEGVQFHPESILTGEGQRLLRNFIQLQR
;
A
#
# COMPACT_ATOMS: atom_id res chain seq x y z
N GLN A 1 6.61 1.82 -4.37
CA GLN A 1 7.31 2.28 -5.59
C GLN A 1 8.55 1.45 -5.91
N ALA A 2 9.64 1.53 -5.13
CA ALA A 2 10.88 0.80 -5.43
C ALA A 2 10.67 -0.72 -5.57
N MET A 3 9.86 -1.33 -4.70
CA MET A 3 9.49 -2.74 -4.80
C MET A 3 8.82 -3.06 -6.15
N ALA A 4 7.87 -2.26 -6.61
CA ALA A 4 7.22 -2.49 -7.91
C ALA A 4 8.25 -2.44 -9.05
N VAL A 5 9.10 -1.41 -9.08
CA VAL A 5 10.16 -1.25 -10.10
C VAL A 5 11.15 -2.41 -10.08
N ALA A 6 11.56 -2.87 -8.90
CA ALA A 6 12.51 -3.97 -8.75
C ALA A 6 12.02 -5.29 -9.36
N PHE A 7 10.70 -5.49 -9.42
CA PHE A 7 10.09 -6.66 -10.06
C PHE A 7 9.57 -6.38 -11.49
N GLY A 8 9.83 -5.19 -12.05
CA GLY A 8 9.48 -4.84 -13.43
C GLY A 8 8.19 -4.05 -13.61
N GLY A 9 7.53 -3.62 -12.53
CA GLY A 9 6.37 -2.73 -12.59
C GLY A 9 6.75 -1.28 -12.90
N GLU A 10 5.85 -0.57 -13.57
CA GLU A 10 6.02 0.84 -13.93
C GLU A 10 5.51 1.78 -12.83
N VAL A 11 6.23 2.86 -12.60
CA VAL A 11 5.80 3.98 -11.76
C VAL A 11 5.51 5.18 -12.64
N VAL A 12 4.28 5.65 -12.60
CA VAL A 12 3.76 6.71 -13.48
C VAL A 12 3.22 7.86 -12.63
N ARG A 13 2.95 9.00 -13.27
CA ARG A 13 2.26 10.11 -12.59
C ARG A 13 0.86 9.67 -12.20
N ALA A 14 0.46 10.03 -10.99
CA ALA A 14 -0.92 9.82 -10.54
C ALA A 14 -1.86 10.73 -11.33
N ASP A 15 -3.03 10.21 -11.72
CA ASP A 15 -4.08 11.01 -12.33
C ASP A 15 -4.59 12.09 -11.35
N ASN A 16 -4.57 11.77 -10.05
CA ASN A 16 -4.94 12.66 -8.96
C ASN A 16 -3.73 13.01 -8.09
N LEU A 17 -3.28 14.27 -8.09
CA LEU A 17 -2.25 14.72 -7.15
C LEU A 17 -2.81 14.80 -5.72
N VAL A 18 -2.23 14.03 -4.80
CA VAL A 18 -2.59 14.05 -3.37
C VAL A 18 -1.40 14.54 -2.55
N HIS A 19 -1.51 15.76 -2.01
CA HIS A 19 -0.49 16.35 -1.14
C HIS A 19 -1.07 16.69 0.22
N GLY A 20 -0.61 15.99 1.27
CA GLY A 20 -1.01 16.28 2.66
C GLY A 20 -2.49 16.03 2.96
N LYS A 21 -3.13 15.12 2.21
CA LYS A 21 -4.52 14.73 2.44
C LYS A 21 -4.58 13.30 2.98
N THR A 22 -5.66 13.03 3.70
CA THR A 22 -6.02 11.67 4.08
C THR A 22 -6.87 11.01 3.00
N SER A 23 -6.83 9.69 2.93
CA SER A 23 -7.70 8.91 2.04
C SER A 23 -8.19 7.66 2.75
N ARG A 24 -9.34 7.15 2.32
CA ARG A 24 -9.85 5.85 2.75
C ARG A 24 -9.14 4.77 1.95
N VAL A 25 -8.42 3.89 2.64
CA VAL A 25 -7.67 2.78 2.05
C VAL A 25 -8.42 1.49 2.35
N TYR A 26 -8.85 0.80 1.30
CA TYR A 26 -9.41 -0.55 1.33
C TYR A 26 -8.28 -1.57 1.23
N HIS A 27 -8.50 -2.78 1.74
CA HIS A 27 -7.49 -3.84 1.70
C HIS A 27 -8.09 -5.26 1.73
N ASP A 28 -7.22 -6.25 1.48
CA ASP A 28 -7.56 -7.68 1.51
C ASP A 28 -7.75 -8.26 2.93
N GLY A 29 -7.24 -7.56 3.95
CA GLY A 29 -7.38 -7.97 5.36
C GLY A 29 -6.43 -9.08 5.78
N LEU A 30 -5.45 -9.40 4.95
CA LEU A 30 -4.48 -10.45 5.17
C LEU A 30 -3.13 -9.85 5.57
N ASN A 31 -2.30 -10.65 6.25
CA ASN A 31 -0.91 -10.35 6.58
C ASN A 31 -0.74 -8.94 7.19
N LEU A 32 -0.11 -8.02 6.45
CA LEU A 32 0.11 -6.64 6.89
C LEU A 32 -1.17 -5.93 7.34
N PHE A 33 -2.31 -6.25 6.72
CA PHE A 33 -3.61 -5.65 6.99
C PHE A 33 -4.49 -6.45 7.96
N ALA A 34 -3.94 -7.50 8.59
CA ALA A 34 -4.69 -8.35 9.51
C ALA A 34 -5.32 -7.57 10.68
N GLY A 35 -6.65 -7.62 10.73
CA GLY A 35 -7.48 -7.03 11.78
C GLY A 35 -7.58 -5.50 11.76
N LEU A 36 -7.06 -4.82 10.73
CA LEU A 36 -7.30 -3.39 10.52
C LEU A 36 -8.74 -3.14 10.07
N SER A 37 -9.23 -1.91 10.30
CA SER A 37 -10.53 -1.47 9.78
C SER A 37 -10.51 -1.40 8.26
N ASN A 38 -11.59 -1.82 7.59
CA ASN A 38 -11.68 -1.81 6.12
C ASN A 38 -12.88 -0.97 5.65
N PRO A 39 -12.67 0.24 5.09
CA PRO A 39 -11.39 0.91 4.91
C PRO A 39 -10.90 1.59 6.20
N PHE A 40 -9.60 1.91 6.27
CA PHE A 40 -9.03 2.78 7.29
C PHE A 40 -8.57 4.11 6.67
N VAL A 41 -8.29 5.10 7.53
CA VAL A 41 -7.80 6.41 7.11
C VAL A 41 -6.26 6.43 7.11
N ALA A 42 -5.66 6.79 5.98
CA ALA A 42 -4.20 6.89 5.82
C ALA A 42 -3.79 8.22 5.20
N THR A 43 -2.61 8.73 5.58
CA THR A 43 -2.03 9.95 5.02
C THR A 43 -1.25 9.68 3.73
N ARG A 44 -1.42 10.55 2.73
CA ARG A 44 -0.80 10.44 1.40
C ARG A 44 -0.07 11.74 1.01
N TYR A 45 1.10 11.58 0.39
CA TYR A 45 1.94 12.70 -0.10
C TYR A 45 2.52 12.48 -1.51
N HIS A 46 2.09 11.44 -2.23
CA HIS A 46 2.78 11.01 -3.45
C HIS A 46 2.16 11.61 -4.73
N SER A 47 3.02 11.97 -5.68
CA SER A 47 2.67 12.39 -7.05
C SER A 47 2.80 11.26 -8.08
N LEU A 48 3.33 10.12 -7.65
CA LEU A 48 3.60 8.95 -8.49
C LEU A 48 2.94 7.71 -7.90
N VAL A 49 2.40 6.86 -8.77
CA VAL A 49 1.71 5.61 -8.42
C VAL A 49 2.21 4.47 -9.28
N VAL A 50 2.00 3.24 -8.83
CA VAL A 50 2.29 2.04 -9.61
C VAL A 50 1.17 1.81 -10.62
N ARG A 51 1.51 1.54 -11.88
CA ARG A 51 0.53 1.20 -12.93
C ARG A 51 0.12 -0.27 -12.78
N GLU A 52 -1.16 -0.54 -12.53
CA GLU A 52 -1.67 -1.89 -12.28
C GLU A 52 -1.42 -2.84 -13.46
N GLU A 53 -1.62 -2.39 -14.69
CA GLU A 53 -1.47 -3.23 -15.89
C GLU A 53 -0.02 -3.66 -16.15
N SER A 54 0.94 -2.95 -15.54
CA SER A 54 2.37 -3.27 -15.62
C SER A 54 2.83 -4.23 -14.54
N LEU A 55 1.98 -4.57 -13.57
CA LEU A 55 2.41 -5.39 -12.44
C LEU A 55 2.77 -6.81 -12.90
N PRO A 56 3.96 -7.30 -12.53
CA PRO A 56 4.35 -8.67 -12.78
C PRO A 56 3.46 -9.60 -11.93
N LYS A 57 3.26 -10.85 -12.40
CA LYS A 57 2.38 -11.82 -11.72
C LYS A 57 2.82 -12.11 -10.28
N GLU A 58 4.10 -11.94 -9.97
CA GLU A 58 4.74 -12.14 -8.67
C GLU A 58 4.22 -11.17 -7.60
N LEU A 59 3.70 -10.01 -8.01
CA LEU A 59 3.12 -9.01 -7.12
C LEU A 59 1.59 -9.07 -7.14
N VAL A 60 0.98 -8.93 -5.97
CA VAL A 60 -0.47 -8.91 -5.77
C VAL A 60 -0.84 -7.58 -5.13
N VAL A 61 -1.88 -6.93 -5.65
CA VAL A 61 -2.46 -5.73 -5.04
C VAL A 61 -3.18 -6.13 -3.77
N THR A 62 -2.82 -5.51 -2.65
CA THR A 62 -3.36 -5.83 -1.32
C THR A 62 -4.12 -4.69 -0.67
N ALA A 63 -3.94 -3.47 -1.16
CA ALA A 63 -4.71 -2.31 -0.74
C ALA A 63 -4.91 -1.32 -1.90
N TRP A 64 -6.02 -0.59 -1.88
CA TRP A 64 -6.42 0.35 -2.91
C TRP A 64 -7.31 1.48 -2.36
N THR A 65 -7.45 2.58 -3.09
CA THR A 65 -8.45 3.64 -2.82
C THR A 65 -9.75 3.39 -3.60
N SER A 66 -10.81 4.16 -3.31
CA SER A 66 -12.10 4.02 -4.02
C SER A 66 -12.03 4.34 -5.52
N ASP A 67 -11.04 5.13 -5.94
CA ASP A 67 -10.73 5.46 -7.33
C ASP A 67 -9.73 4.48 -7.98
N GLY A 68 -9.37 3.39 -7.30
CA GLY A 68 -8.57 2.30 -7.86
C GLY A 68 -7.06 2.48 -7.76
N GLU A 69 -6.58 3.52 -7.06
CA GLU A 69 -5.13 3.71 -6.91
C GLU A 69 -4.53 2.64 -5.98
N ILE A 70 -3.45 1.99 -6.42
CA ILE A 70 -2.75 0.96 -5.65
C ILE A 70 -2.11 1.55 -4.39
N MET A 71 -2.54 1.05 -3.23
CA MET A 71 -2.06 1.45 -1.91
C MET A 71 -1.20 0.40 -1.21
N GLY A 72 -1.25 -0.85 -1.65
CA GLY A 72 -0.53 -1.97 -1.05
C GLY A 72 -0.17 -3.02 -2.08
N LEU A 73 1.02 -3.60 -1.95
CA LEU A 73 1.54 -4.70 -2.75
C LEU A 73 2.13 -5.78 -1.86
N ARG A 74 1.95 -7.04 -2.24
CA ARG A 74 2.58 -8.21 -1.63
C ARG A 74 3.23 -9.09 -2.67
N HIS A 75 4.40 -9.64 -2.39
CA HIS A 75 4.96 -10.70 -3.22
C HIS A 75 4.27 -12.03 -2.91
N ARG A 76 3.94 -12.85 -3.91
CA ARG A 76 3.23 -14.13 -3.74
C ARG A 76 3.96 -15.20 -2.91
N GLU A 77 5.27 -15.06 -2.73
CA GLU A 77 6.14 -16.15 -2.28
C GLU A 77 7.18 -15.64 -1.27
N LEU A 78 7.74 -14.45 -1.52
CA LEU A 78 8.67 -13.79 -0.60
C LEU A 78 7.90 -13.00 0.48
N PRO A 79 8.47 -12.85 1.69
CA PRO A 79 7.87 -12.06 2.78
C PRO A 79 8.07 -10.55 2.55
N LEU A 80 7.65 -10.07 1.38
CA LEU A 80 7.77 -8.68 0.94
C LEU A 80 6.39 -8.05 0.83
N GLU A 81 6.20 -6.96 1.56
CA GLU A 81 5.01 -6.13 1.55
C GLU A 81 5.43 -4.67 1.37
N GLY A 82 4.71 -3.93 0.55
CA GLY A 82 4.95 -2.51 0.30
C GLY A 82 3.64 -1.73 0.39
N VAL A 83 3.68 -0.56 1.02
CA VAL A 83 2.55 0.38 1.07
C VAL A 83 2.91 1.69 0.38
N GLN A 84 1.91 2.37 -0.18
CA GLN A 84 2.09 3.63 -0.90
C GLN A 84 1.82 4.86 -0.01
N PHE A 85 1.03 4.68 1.06
CA PHE A 85 0.74 5.71 2.06
C PHE A 85 1.79 5.72 3.18
N HIS A 86 1.65 6.66 4.12
CA HIS A 86 2.57 6.88 5.23
C HIS A 86 2.06 6.25 6.54
N PRO A 87 2.43 4.99 6.87
CA PRO A 87 1.98 4.34 8.10
C PRO A 87 2.53 4.99 9.38
N GLU A 88 3.60 5.76 9.27
CA GLU A 88 4.24 6.49 10.37
C GLU A 88 3.54 7.81 10.71
N SER A 89 2.71 8.34 9.81
CA SER A 89 2.04 9.62 9.99
C SER A 89 1.03 9.57 11.13
N ILE A 90 0.99 10.63 11.95
CA ILE A 90 0.03 10.76 13.07
C ILE A 90 -1.44 10.69 12.62
N LEU A 91 -1.72 11.06 11.37
CA LEU A 91 -3.06 11.03 10.80
C LEU A 91 -3.42 9.66 10.19
N THR A 92 -2.50 8.69 10.18
CA THR A 92 -2.78 7.30 9.83
C THR A 92 -3.18 6.54 11.09
N GLY A 93 -4.49 6.45 11.35
CA GLY A 93 -5.02 5.95 12.63
C GLY A 93 -4.57 4.54 13.00
N GLU A 94 -4.42 3.65 12.01
CA GLU A 94 -4.05 2.24 12.22
C GLU A 94 -2.54 1.96 12.03
N GLY A 95 -1.72 3.01 11.85
CA GLY A 95 -0.31 2.90 11.49
C GLY A 95 0.53 2.04 12.45
N GLN A 96 0.32 2.21 13.76
CA GLN A 96 1.01 1.41 14.80
C GLN A 96 0.67 -0.08 14.72
N ARG A 97 -0.59 -0.43 14.40
CA ARG A 97 -1.00 -1.83 14.23
C ARG A 97 -0.40 -2.44 12.98
N LEU A 98 -0.39 -1.69 11.88
CA LEU A 98 0.24 -2.10 10.63
C LEU A 98 1.74 -2.42 10.84
N LEU A 99 2.47 -1.55 11.54
CA LEU A 99 3.88 -1.80 11.86
C LEU A 99 4.09 -3.01 12.76
N ARG A 100 3.19 -3.26 13.72
CA ARG A 100 3.22 -4.50 14.52
C ARG A 100 3.03 -5.74 13.66
N ASN A 101 2.07 -5.74 12.75
CA ASN A 101 1.85 -6.84 11.82
C ASN A 101 3.11 -7.09 10.96
N PHE A 102 3.75 -6.02 10.46
CA PHE A 102 5.00 -6.13 9.70
C PHE A 102 6.12 -6.82 10.46
N ILE A 103 6.34 -6.45 11.74
CA ILE A 103 7.36 -7.09 12.60
C ILE A 103 7.01 -8.57 12.85
N GLN A 104 5.72 -8.91 12.94
CA GLN A 104 5.27 -10.29 13.14
C GLN A 104 5.43 -11.16 11.89
N LEU A 105 5.39 -10.59 10.68
CA LEU A 105 5.62 -11.35 9.42
C LEU A 105 7.04 -11.93 9.30
N GLN A 106 7.99 -11.42 10.08
CA GLN A 106 9.39 -11.86 10.07
C GLN A 106 9.69 -12.94 11.15
N ARG A 107 8.67 -13.39 11.88
CA ARG A 107 8.77 -14.46 12.89
C ARG A 107 8.11 -15.74 12.39
#